data_AF-A0AAN7QV21-F1
#
_entry.id   AF-A0AAN7QV21-F1
#
_cell.length_a   1.000
_cell.length_b   1.000
_cell.length_c   1.000
_cell.angle_alpha   90.00
_cell.angle_beta   90.00
_cell.angle_gamma   90.00
#
_symmetry.space_group_name_H-M   'P 1'
#
loop_
_entity.id
_entity.type
_entity.pdbx_description
1 polymer ?
#
loop_
_entity_poly.entity_id
_entity_poly.type
_entity_poly.pdbx_seq_one_letter_code
_entity_poly.pdbx_strand_id
1 'polypeptide(L)'
;MVENNLASTDQSRIAEPIKELDMILTEIAAGLPLDIMPGPNDPANFSLPQKPLNRCLFPSSATYNTFRSCPNPHSFEIDGVKFLGTSGQNIDDLEKYSEGRDKLEFMERTLRWRHLAPTAPNTLGCYPFIDTDPFLIKSCPHVYFIGNQEKYDTKLIKGKH
;
A
#
# COMPACT_ATOMS: atom_id res chain seq x y z
N MET A 1 -11.62 33.12 5.64
CA MET A 1 -10.99 31.81 5.32
C MET A 1 -9.57 31.89 5.84
N VAL A 2 -9.21 31.05 6.81
CA VAL A 2 -7.89 31.11 7.44
C VAL A 2 -6.88 30.47 6.48
N GLU A 3 -6.07 31.29 5.82
CA GLU A 3 -4.85 30.82 5.16
C GLU A 3 -3.86 30.40 6.25
N ASN A 4 -3.81 29.11 6.55
CA ASN A 4 -2.68 28.54 7.29
C ASN A 4 -1.47 28.45 6.35
N ASN A 5 -0.83 29.60 6.09
CA ASN A 5 0.51 29.61 5.54
C ASN A 5 1.46 29.15 6.66
N LEU A 6 1.88 27.88 6.61
CA LEU A 6 2.98 27.41 7.45
C LEU A 6 4.19 28.32 7.23
N ALA A 7 4.94 28.60 8.30
CA ALA A 7 6.19 29.33 8.18
C ALA A 7 7.14 28.58 7.23
N SER A 8 7.94 29.31 6.43
CA SER A 8 8.86 28.72 5.45
C SER A 8 9.82 27.68 6.06
N THR A 9 10.20 27.88 7.32
CA THR A 9 11.02 26.95 8.11
C THR A 9 10.31 25.64 8.45
N ASP A 10 8.99 25.65 8.65
CA ASP A 10 8.23 24.42 8.92
C ASP A 10 8.00 23.64 7.63
N GLN A 11 7.81 24.34 6.52
CA GLN A 11 7.66 23.72 5.20
C GLN A 11 8.94 23.01 4.74
N SER A 12 10.12 23.57 5.03
CA SER A 12 11.40 22.90 4.72
C SER A 12 11.62 21.64 5.53
N ARG A 13 11.27 21.65 6.83
CA ARG A 13 11.38 20.47 7.71
C ARG A 13 10.45 19.33 7.30
N ILE A 14 9.25 19.64 6.82
CA ILE A 14 8.30 18.62 6.32
C ILE A 14 8.79 18.03 4.98
N ALA A 15 9.47 18.83 4.16
CA ALA A 15 9.94 18.40 2.84
C ALA A 15 11.26 17.61 2.87
N GLU A 16 12.08 17.76 3.91
CA GLU A 16 13.41 17.15 3.99
C GLU A 16 13.39 15.61 3.91
N PRO A 17 12.54 14.86 4.64
CA PRO A 17 12.46 13.41 4.51
C PRO A 17 12.06 12.94 3.10
N ILE A 18 11.21 13.70 2.41
CA ILE A 18 10.78 13.38 1.04
C ILE A 18 11.94 13.56 0.06
N LYS A 19 12.79 14.59 0.27
CA LYS A 19 13.98 14.80 -0.55
C LYS A 19 15.00 13.67 -0.36
N GLU A 20 15.26 13.27 0.89
CA GLU A 20 16.15 12.15 1.19
C GLU A 20 15.63 10.85 0.59
N LEU A 21 14.32 10.61 0.69
CA LEU A 21 13.67 9.48 0.04
C LEU A 21 13.85 9.53 -1.49
N ASP A 22 13.60 10.66 -2.15
CA ASP A 22 13.79 10.80 -3.59
C ASP A 22 15.24 10.49 -4.01
N MET A 23 16.24 10.89 -3.22
CA MET A 23 17.64 10.56 -3.48
C MET A 23 17.89 9.04 -3.43
N ILE A 24 17.39 8.35 -2.40
CA ILE A 24 17.54 6.89 -2.27
C ILE A 24 16.82 6.17 -3.42
N LEU A 25 15.59 6.57 -3.73
CA LEU A 25 14.82 5.98 -4.83
C LEU A 25 15.50 6.22 -6.18
N THR A 26 16.19 7.34 -6.36
CA THR A 26 16.96 7.66 -7.57
C THR A 26 18.11 6.67 -7.77
N GLU A 27 18.86 6.37 -6.71
CA GLU A 27 19.97 5.40 -6.77
C GLU A 27 19.47 4.00 -7.17
N ILE A 28 18.34 3.57 -6.60
CA ILE A 28 17.73 2.28 -6.93
C ILE A 28 17.19 2.28 -8.36
N ALA A 29 16.43 3.32 -8.74
CA ALA A 29 15.81 3.42 -10.06
C ALA A 29 16.85 3.46 -11.19
N ALA A 30 18.05 4.00 -10.94
CA ALA A 30 19.13 3.99 -11.91
C ALA A 30 19.62 2.58 -12.28
N GLY A 31 19.49 1.60 -11.38
CA GLY A 31 19.94 0.23 -11.57
C GLY A 31 18.83 -0.81 -11.77
N LEU A 32 17.63 -0.58 -11.21
CA LEU A 32 16.56 -1.58 -11.11
C LEU A 32 15.16 -0.95 -11.29
N PRO A 33 14.20 -1.68 -11.89
CA PRO A 33 12.78 -1.33 -11.81
C PRO A 33 12.31 -1.24 -10.34
N LEU A 34 11.59 -0.16 -10.02
CA LEU A 34 11.18 0.19 -8.67
C LEU A 34 9.73 0.69 -8.65
N ASP A 35 8.88 -0.03 -7.92
CA ASP A 35 7.51 0.38 -7.62
C ASP A 35 7.44 0.87 -6.16
N ILE A 36 6.95 2.09 -5.93
CA ILE A 36 6.64 2.62 -4.60
C ILE A 36 5.13 2.65 -4.36
N MET A 37 4.71 2.20 -3.17
CA MET A 37 3.31 2.21 -2.73
C MET A 37 3.13 3.18 -1.56
N PRO A 38 2.00 3.92 -1.47
CA PRO A 38 1.70 4.76 -0.32
C PRO A 38 1.30 3.94 0.91
N GLY A 39 1.72 4.39 2.08
CA GLY A 39 1.27 3.96 3.40
C GLY A 39 0.24 4.92 4.04
N PRO A 40 -0.23 4.63 5.25
CA PRO A 40 -1.28 5.42 5.92
C PRO A 40 -0.86 6.84 6.30
N ASN A 41 0.44 7.07 6.48
CA ASN A 41 1.00 8.35 6.93
C ASN A 41 1.66 9.15 5.80
N ASP A 42 1.56 8.65 4.56
CA ASP A 42 2.16 9.30 3.40
C ASP A 42 1.27 10.42 2.87
N PRO A 43 1.82 11.36 2.07
CA PRO A 43 1.06 12.44 1.42
C PRO A 43 0.19 11.93 0.25
N ALA A 44 -0.67 10.95 0.54
CA ALA A 44 -1.73 10.41 -0.30
C ALA A 44 -3.09 10.60 0.39
N ASN A 45 -4.17 10.14 -0.24
CA ASN A 45 -5.44 10.04 0.48
C ASN A 45 -5.36 8.99 1.59
N PHE A 46 -6.06 9.26 2.70
CA PHE A 46 -6.12 8.36 3.85
C PHE A 46 -6.95 7.10 3.56
N SER A 47 -8.12 7.27 2.93
CA SER A 47 -9.05 6.17 2.65
C SER A 47 -8.51 5.21 1.60
N LEU A 48 -8.81 3.91 1.73
CA LEU A 48 -8.51 2.93 0.69
C LEU A 48 -9.52 2.99 -0.48
N PRO A 49 -9.11 2.63 -1.71
CA PRO A 49 -7.72 2.49 -2.15
C PRO A 49 -7.00 3.85 -2.17
N GLN A 50 -5.74 3.86 -1.73
CA GLN A 50 -4.88 5.03 -1.80
C GLN A 50 -4.37 5.22 -3.23
N LYS A 51 -4.45 6.45 -3.73
CA LYS A 51 -3.89 6.85 -5.02
C LYS A 51 -2.36 6.83 -4.97
N PRO A 52 -1.70 6.61 -6.11
CA PRO A 52 -0.25 6.77 -6.21
C PRO A 52 0.22 8.12 -5.67
N LEU A 53 1.39 8.13 -5.04
CA LEU A 53 2.07 9.36 -4.62
C LEU A 53 2.35 10.25 -5.83
N ASN A 54 2.17 11.56 -5.66
CA ASN A 54 2.32 12.52 -6.76
C ASN A 54 3.79 12.62 -7.19
N ARG A 55 4.04 12.64 -8.51
CA ARG A 55 5.39 12.77 -9.08
C ARG A 55 6.13 14.04 -8.65
N CYS A 56 5.42 15.11 -8.24
CA CYS A 56 6.06 16.32 -7.74
C CYS A 56 6.91 16.10 -6.48
N LEU A 57 6.65 15.00 -5.75
CA LEU A 57 7.45 14.58 -4.59
C LEU A 57 8.78 13.94 -4.98
N PHE A 58 8.94 13.56 -6.26
CA PHE A 58 10.02 12.71 -6.76
C PHE A 58 10.71 13.32 -7.99
N PRO A 59 11.22 14.56 -7.90
CA PRO A 59 11.79 15.25 -9.06
C PRO A 59 12.97 14.52 -9.70
N SER A 60 13.75 13.74 -8.93
CA SER A 60 14.94 13.04 -9.41
C SER A 60 14.60 11.62 -9.86
N SER A 61 13.93 10.83 -9.01
CA SER A 61 13.64 9.43 -9.31
C SER A 61 12.61 9.28 -10.44
N ALA A 62 11.65 10.20 -10.56
CA ALA A 62 10.66 10.17 -11.64
C ALA A 62 11.22 10.50 -13.04
N THR A 63 12.50 10.87 -13.14
CA THR A 63 13.19 10.99 -14.45
C THR A 63 13.52 9.62 -15.06
N TYR A 64 13.60 8.58 -14.23
CA TYR A 64 13.88 7.21 -14.67
C TYR A 64 12.58 6.50 -15.07
N ASN A 65 12.59 5.81 -16.20
CA ASN A 65 11.45 5.00 -16.68
C ASN A 65 11.22 3.72 -15.86
N THR A 66 12.20 3.34 -15.06
CA THR A 66 12.20 2.23 -14.10
C THR A 66 11.47 2.57 -12.81
N PHE A 67 11.27 3.85 -12.49
CA PHE A 67 10.52 4.28 -11.31
C PHE A 67 9.02 4.37 -11.59
N ARG A 68 8.21 3.79 -10.70
CA ARG A 68 6.75 3.84 -10.76
C ARG A 68 6.16 4.12 -9.38
N SER A 69 5.27 5.09 -9.32
CA SER A 69 4.40 5.31 -8.17
C SER A 69 3.09 4.54 -8.41
N CYS A 70 2.75 3.65 -7.47
CA CYS A 70 1.67 2.68 -7.58
C CYS A 70 0.61 2.91 -6.49
N PRO A 71 -0.65 2.46 -6.70
CA PRO A 71 -1.70 2.59 -5.69
C PRO A 71 -1.49 1.61 -4.52
N ASN A 72 -2.28 1.77 -3.46
CA ASN A 72 -2.42 0.77 -2.40
C ASN A 72 -3.92 0.45 -2.21
N PRO A 73 -4.39 -0.80 -2.39
CA PRO A 73 -3.62 -2.01 -2.74
C PRO A 73 -2.95 -1.98 -4.12
N HIS A 74 -1.90 -2.77 -4.30
CA HIS A 74 -1.19 -2.91 -5.58
C HIS A 74 -1.27 -4.35 -6.10
N SER A 75 -1.45 -4.50 -7.41
CA SER A 75 -1.43 -5.79 -8.09
C SER A 75 -0.65 -5.70 -9.37
N PHE A 76 0.26 -6.65 -9.57
CA PHE A 76 1.19 -6.66 -10.69
C PHE A 76 1.61 -8.10 -11.02
N GLU A 77 2.21 -8.28 -12.19
CA GLU A 77 2.70 -9.58 -12.66
C GLU A 77 4.16 -9.46 -13.11
N ILE A 78 5.01 -10.38 -12.66
CA ILE A 78 6.41 -10.50 -13.07
C ILE A 78 6.61 -11.93 -13.55
N ASP A 79 6.99 -12.09 -14.82
CA ASP A 79 7.27 -13.38 -15.45
C ASP A 79 6.19 -14.46 -15.20
N GLY A 80 4.91 -14.06 -15.29
CA GLY A 80 3.76 -14.95 -15.06
C GLY A 80 3.36 -15.16 -13.60
N VAL A 81 4.12 -14.61 -12.64
CA VAL A 81 3.82 -14.68 -11.20
C VAL A 81 3.00 -13.44 -10.81
N LYS A 82 1.82 -13.67 -10.22
CA LYS A 82 0.84 -12.63 -9.89
C LYS A 82 1.00 -12.25 -8.44
N PHE A 83 1.24 -10.97 -8.21
CA PHE A 83 1.39 -10.38 -6.89
C PHE A 83 0.16 -9.54 -6.56
N LEU A 84 -0.20 -9.58 -5.28
CA LEU A 84 -1.19 -8.71 -4.69
C LEU A 84 -0.68 -8.31 -3.32
N GLY A 85 -0.73 -7.02 -2.99
CA GLY A 85 -0.34 -6.61 -1.65
C GLY A 85 -0.90 -5.28 -1.22
N THR A 86 -0.78 -5.04 0.08
CA THR A 86 -1.25 -3.83 0.75
C THR A 86 -0.15 -3.27 1.64
N SER A 87 -0.26 -2.00 2.04
CA SER A 87 0.65 -1.38 3.01
C SER A 87 0.33 -1.73 4.48
N GLY A 88 -0.46 -2.78 4.74
CA GLY A 88 -0.70 -3.35 6.08
C GLY A 88 -2.01 -2.95 6.75
N GLN A 89 -2.60 -1.79 6.38
CA GLN A 89 -3.74 -1.21 7.12
C GLN A 89 -4.94 -2.15 7.26
N ASN A 90 -5.20 -2.98 6.24
CA ASN A 90 -6.31 -3.92 6.23
C ASN A 90 -6.19 -5.02 7.28
N ILE A 91 -4.97 -5.52 7.53
CA ILE A 91 -4.74 -6.59 8.51
C ILE A 91 -4.63 -5.99 9.92
N ASP A 92 -4.00 -4.83 10.06
CA ASP A 92 -3.91 -4.13 11.34
C ASP A 92 -5.28 -3.67 11.84
N ASP A 93 -6.18 -3.29 10.94
CA ASP A 93 -7.56 -2.97 11.32
C ASP A 93 -8.36 -4.23 11.68
N LEU A 94 -8.23 -5.32 10.90
CA LEU A 94 -8.93 -6.58 11.17
C LEU A 94 -8.57 -7.19 12.54
N GLU A 95 -7.31 -7.11 12.94
CA GLU A 95 -6.83 -7.62 14.23
C GLU A 95 -7.50 -6.95 15.43
N LYS A 96 -7.86 -5.66 15.33
CA LYS A 96 -8.54 -4.94 16.43
C LYS A 96 -9.92 -5.50 16.75
N TYR A 97 -10.54 -6.21 15.81
CA TYR A 97 -11.94 -6.64 15.88
C TYR A 97 -12.13 -8.14 15.68
N SER A 98 -11.05 -8.93 15.56
CA SER A 98 -11.13 -10.36 15.31
C SER A 98 -10.03 -11.09 16.06
N GLU A 99 -10.36 -12.25 16.63
CA GLU A 99 -9.36 -13.12 17.25
C GLU A 99 -8.65 -13.94 16.18
N GLY A 100 -7.31 -13.93 16.21
CA GLY A 100 -6.44 -14.73 15.35
C GLY A 100 -5.12 -14.99 16.07
N ARG A 101 -4.43 -16.08 15.72
CA ARG A 101 -3.17 -16.43 16.39
C ARG A 101 -2.03 -15.50 15.99
N ASP A 102 -2.02 -15.07 14.73
CA ASP A 102 -0.98 -14.24 14.15
C ASP A 102 -1.49 -13.51 12.89
N LYS A 103 -0.66 -12.60 12.36
CA LYS A 103 -0.94 -11.84 11.13
C LYS A 103 -1.13 -12.72 9.90
N LEU A 104 -0.43 -13.86 9.81
CA LEU A 104 -0.57 -14.80 8.70
C LEU A 104 -1.95 -15.46 8.69
N GLU A 105 -2.55 -15.72 9.86
CA GLU A 105 -3.90 -16.22 9.96
C GLU A 105 -4.91 -15.20 9.41
N PHE A 106 -4.76 -13.92 9.72
CA PHE A 106 -5.60 -12.86 9.16
C PHE A 106 -5.41 -12.73 7.64
N MET A 107 -4.18 -12.81 7.12
CA MET A 107 -3.91 -12.84 5.69
C MET A 107 -4.56 -14.04 4.99
N GLU A 108 -4.49 -15.23 5.60
CA GLU A 108 -5.13 -16.42 5.07
C GLU A 108 -6.66 -16.26 5.04
N ARG A 109 -7.24 -15.66 6.08
CA ARG A 109 -8.68 -15.35 6.14
C ARG A 109 -9.10 -14.41 5.02
N THR A 110 -8.41 -13.29 4.79
CA THR A 110 -8.76 -12.35 3.70
C THR A 110 -8.69 -13.01 2.33
N LEU A 111 -7.72 -13.90 2.09
CA LEU A 111 -7.66 -14.71 0.87
C LEU A 111 -8.82 -15.70 0.75
N ARG A 112 -9.17 -16.42 1.83
CA ARG A 112 -10.28 -17.37 1.86
C ARG A 112 -11.64 -16.71 1.67
N TRP A 113 -11.82 -15.52 2.26
CA TRP A 113 -13.01 -14.69 2.09
C TRP A 113 -13.05 -13.97 0.74
N ARG A 114 -11.95 -14.02 -0.02
CA ARG A 114 -11.75 -13.30 -1.27
C ARG A 114 -11.99 -11.79 -1.14
N HIS A 115 -11.62 -11.22 0.01
CA HIS A 115 -11.86 -9.80 0.30
C HIS A 115 -10.68 -9.19 1.06
N LEU A 116 -10.02 -8.20 0.46
CA LEU A 116 -8.80 -7.60 1.01
C LEU A 116 -9.03 -6.82 2.30
N ALA A 117 -10.15 -6.10 2.41
CA ALA A 117 -10.43 -5.17 3.50
C ALA A 117 -11.84 -5.39 4.05
N PRO A 118 -12.14 -6.54 4.68
CA PRO A 118 -13.50 -6.91 5.10
C PRO A 118 -14.12 -5.97 6.16
N THR A 119 -13.29 -5.16 6.81
CA THR A 119 -13.73 -4.17 7.80
C THR A 119 -14.04 -2.79 7.20
N ALA A 120 -13.79 -2.60 5.90
CA ALA A 120 -14.21 -1.41 5.17
C ALA A 120 -15.70 -1.51 4.75
N PRO A 121 -16.49 -0.42 4.81
CA PRO A 121 -16.14 0.94 5.25
C PRO A 121 -16.24 1.16 6.77
N ASN A 122 -16.65 0.17 7.55
CA ASN A 122 -17.11 0.35 8.94
C ASN A 122 -16.04 0.90 9.89
N THR A 123 -14.84 0.32 9.87
CA THR A 123 -13.73 0.72 10.75
C THR A 123 -12.50 1.15 9.94
N LEU A 124 -12.33 0.59 8.75
CA LEU A 124 -11.31 1.03 7.79
C LEU A 124 -11.93 1.96 6.75
N GLY A 125 -11.45 3.21 6.72
CA GLY A 125 -11.96 4.21 5.78
C GLY A 125 -11.73 3.79 4.33
N CYS A 126 -12.79 3.80 3.53
CA CYS A 126 -12.69 3.60 2.09
C CYS A 126 -13.49 4.63 1.31
N TYR A 127 -13.15 4.81 0.04
CA TYR A 127 -13.95 5.63 -0.87
C TYR A 127 -15.27 4.91 -1.17
N PRO A 128 -16.42 5.61 -1.26
CA PRO A 128 -17.71 5.00 -1.53
C PRO A 128 -17.83 4.62 -3.02
N PHE A 129 -17.50 3.37 -3.35
CA PHE A 129 -17.76 2.82 -4.68
C PHE A 129 -19.20 2.32 -4.77
N ILE A 130 -19.89 2.68 -5.85
CA ILE A 130 -21.33 2.37 -6.04
C ILE A 130 -21.51 1.07 -6.82
N ASP A 131 -20.72 0.86 -7.86
CA ASP A 131 -20.96 -0.21 -8.84
C ASP A 131 -20.16 -1.48 -8.56
N THR A 132 -18.95 -1.36 -8.01
CA THR A 132 -18.03 -2.49 -7.84
C THR A 132 -17.15 -2.27 -6.63
N ASP A 133 -17.07 -3.30 -5.79
CA ASP A 133 -16.17 -3.33 -4.65
C ASP A 133 -14.71 -3.49 -5.12
N PRO A 134 -13.82 -2.51 -4.82
CA PRO A 134 -12.41 -2.59 -5.22
C PRO A 134 -11.61 -3.65 -4.44
N PHE A 135 -12.13 -4.16 -3.31
CA PHE A 135 -11.42 -5.07 -2.42
C PHE A 135 -11.72 -6.55 -2.70
N LEU A 136 -12.63 -6.83 -3.63
CA LEU A 136 -12.93 -8.19 -4.08
C LEU A 136 -11.74 -8.80 -4.83
N ILE A 137 -11.26 -9.95 -4.35
CA ILE A 137 -10.17 -10.72 -4.96
C ILE A 137 -10.75 -11.56 -6.11
N LYS A 138 -10.66 -11.02 -7.34
CA LYS A 138 -11.23 -11.65 -8.55
C LYS A 138 -10.49 -12.93 -8.96
N SER A 139 -9.18 -12.98 -8.81
CA SER A 139 -8.34 -14.15 -9.10
C SER A 139 -7.37 -14.40 -7.95
N CYS A 140 -7.11 -15.67 -7.62
CA CYS A 140 -6.15 -16.03 -6.59
C CYS A 140 -4.74 -15.57 -7.01
N PRO A 141 -4.07 -14.70 -6.23
CA PRO A 141 -2.68 -14.33 -6.52
C PRO A 141 -1.75 -15.51 -6.25
N HIS A 142 -0.60 -15.53 -6.93
CA HIS A 142 0.47 -16.49 -6.64
C HIS A 142 1.22 -16.09 -5.36
N VAL A 143 1.38 -14.78 -5.14
CA VAL A 143 1.99 -14.22 -3.94
C VAL A 143 1.08 -13.12 -3.37
N TYR A 144 0.72 -13.25 -2.09
CA TYR A 144 0.00 -12.23 -1.34
C TYR A 144 0.90 -11.71 -0.22
N PHE A 145 1.17 -10.41 -0.20
CA PHE A 145 2.04 -9.78 0.80
C PHE A 145 1.35 -8.61 1.50
N ILE A 146 1.83 -8.28 2.69
CA ILE A 146 1.39 -7.10 3.44
C ILE A 146 2.63 -6.36 3.98
N GLY A 147 2.59 -5.04 3.91
CA GLY A 147 3.64 -4.16 4.46
C GLY A 147 3.44 -3.85 5.94
N ASN A 148 4.43 -3.14 6.52
CA ASN A 148 4.37 -2.53 7.84
C ASN A 148 3.99 -3.46 9.00
N GLN A 149 4.39 -4.73 8.94
CA GLN A 149 4.16 -5.69 10.04
C GLN A 149 5.34 -5.69 11.03
N GLU A 150 5.06 -5.97 12.30
CA GLU A 150 6.05 -5.94 13.40
C GLU A 150 7.17 -6.98 13.24
N LYS A 151 6.89 -8.09 12.56
CA LYS A 151 7.84 -9.17 12.31
C LYS A 151 7.65 -9.77 10.93
N TYR A 152 8.73 -10.36 10.42
CA TYR A 152 8.70 -11.19 9.23
C TYR A 152 8.10 -12.56 9.54
N ASP A 153 7.24 -13.05 8.65
CA ASP A 153 6.74 -14.44 8.66
C ASP A 153 6.23 -14.82 7.25
N THR A 154 6.19 -16.12 6.93
CA THR A 154 5.68 -16.59 5.64
C THR A 154 4.95 -17.92 5.77
N LYS A 155 3.98 -18.17 4.88
CA LYS A 155 3.26 -19.44 4.84
C LYS A 155 2.79 -19.76 3.42
N LEU A 156 3.04 -21.01 2.99
CA LEU A 156 2.43 -21.55 1.79
C LEU A 156 1.04 -22.10 2.13
N ILE A 157 0.02 -21.58 1.44
CA ILE A 157 -1.36 -22.04 1.57
C ILE A 157 -1.82 -22.74 0.29
N LYS A 158 -2.72 -23.71 0.41
CA LYS A 158 -3.35 -24.38 -0.72
C LYS A 158 -4.86 -24.18 -0.67
N GLY A 159 -5.48 -23.98 -1.84
CA GLY A 159 -6.92 -24.02 -1.99
C GLY A 159 -7.46 -25.41 -1.63
N LYS A 160 -8.71 -25.48 -1.17
CA LYS A 160 -9.43 -26.75 -1.13
C LYS A 160 -9.84 -27.06 -2.57
N HIS A 161 -9.53 -28.27 -3.03
CA HIS A 161 -9.94 -28.78 -4.34
C HIS A 161 -11.46 -28.73 -4.49
#